data_AF-A0A351CY10-F1
#
_entry.id   AF-A0A351CY10-F1
#
_cell.length_a   1.000
_cell.length_b   1.000
_cell.length_c   1.000
_cell.angle_alpha   90.00
_cell.angle_beta   90.00
_cell.angle_gamma   90.00
#
_symmetry.space_group_name_H-M   'P 1'
#
loop_
_entity.id
_entity.type
_entity.pdbx_description
1 polymer ?
#
loop_
_entity_poly.entity_id
_entity_poly.type
_entity_poly.pdbx_seq_one_letter_code
_entity_poly.pdbx_strand_id
1 'polypeptide(L)'
;NIVKVSDKAGIPVSICGELAGNSRFTRLLLGLGLRIFSMDDAGSLLEIKNVAMQTDVAKARRRVNKMLRTSDPAALRQQLERLNSAV
;
A
#
# COMPACT_ATOMS: atom_id res chain seq x y z
N ASN A 1 -1.48 12.95 5.00
CA ASN A 1 -1.08 11.70 5.69
C ASN A 1 0.42 11.77 5.95
N ILE A 2 0.91 11.01 6.93
CA ILE A 2 2.32 11.07 7.38
C ILE A 2 3.31 10.87 6.23
N VAL A 3 3.07 9.87 5.38
CA VAL A 3 3.91 9.53 4.23
C VAL A 3 4.16 10.72 3.32
N LYS A 4 3.11 11.50 2.95
CA LYS A 4 3.26 12.68 2.08
C LYS A 4 4.03 13.82 2.76
N VAL A 5 3.93 13.96 4.09
CA VAL A 5 4.64 15.02 4.82
C VAL A 5 6.13 14.68 4.90
N SER A 6 6.46 13.44 5.24
CA SER A 6 7.83 12.96 5.32
C SER A 6 8.54 12.96 3.96
N ASP A 7 7.84 12.57 2.88
CA ASP A 7 8.35 12.64 1.51
C ASP A 7 8.76 14.07 1.12
N LYS A 8 7.93 15.07 1.44
CA LYS A 8 8.27 16.49 1.22
C LYS A 8 9.45 16.98 2.06
N ALA A 9 9.65 16.40 3.24
CA ALA A 9 10.75 16.71 4.13
C ALA A 9 12.03 15.93 3.80
N GLY A 10 12.01 15.03 2.79
CA GLY A 10 13.13 14.15 2.49
C GLY A 10 13.39 13.09 3.57
N ILE A 11 12.41 12.82 4.43
CA ILE A 11 12.53 11.86 5.54
C ILE A 11 11.86 10.55 5.11
N PRO A 12 12.61 9.43 5.00
CA PRO A 12 12.03 8.15 4.64
C PRO A 12 11.09 7.62 5.75
N VAL A 13 10.02 6.95 5.34
CA VAL A 13 9.08 6.27 6.25
C VAL A 13 9.09 4.78 5.96
N SER A 14 9.25 3.98 7.01
CA SER A 14 9.11 2.53 7.00
C SER A 14 7.83 2.08 7.69
N ILE A 15 7.34 0.89 7.33
CA ILE A 15 6.30 0.17 8.06
C ILE A 15 6.83 -1.19 8.53
N CYS A 16 6.46 -1.58 9.74
CA CYS A 16 6.67 -2.90 10.32
C CYS A 16 5.33 -3.47 10.84
N GLY A 17 5.37 -4.72 11.31
CA GLY A 17 4.20 -5.42 11.83
C GLY A 17 3.37 -6.11 10.73
N GLU A 18 2.22 -6.67 11.13
CA GLU A 18 1.42 -7.59 10.29
C GLU A 18 1.01 -6.98 8.94
N LEU A 19 0.68 -5.69 8.90
CA LEU A 19 0.32 -5.01 7.65
C LEU A 19 1.48 -4.91 6.66
N ALA A 20 2.72 -4.87 7.14
CA ALA A 20 3.91 -4.84 6.28
C ALA A 20 4.10 -6.15 5.50
N GLY A 21 3.74 -7.27 6.14
CA GLY A 21 3.81 -8.62 5.56
C GLY A 21 2.52 -9.06 4.84
N ASN A 22 1.47 -8.24 4.82
CA ASN A 22 0.19 -8.63 4.25
C ASN A 22 0.02 -8.13 2.79
N SER A 23 0.09 -9.07 1.84
CA SER A 23 0.02 -8.81 0.39
C SER A 23 -1.26 -8.09 -0.07
N ARG A 24 -2.38 -8.31 0.64
CA ARG A 24 -3.66 -7.64 0.37
C ARG A 24 -3.59 -6.13 0.53
N PHE A 25 -2.66 -5.63 1.34
CA PHE A 25 -2.48 -4.20 1.60
C PHE A 25 -1.27 -3.59 0.88
N THR A 26 -0.38 -4.37 0.25
CA THR A 26 0.82 -3.87 -0.42
C THR A 26 0.51 -2.80 -1.45
N ARG A 27 -0.46 -3.03 -2.34
CA ARG A 27 -0.86 -2.05 -3.36
C ARG A 27 -1.39 -0.75 -2.74
N LEU A 28 -2.13 -0.86 -1.63
CA LEU A 28 -2.64 0.28 -0.87
C LEU A 28 -1.48 1.08 -0.28
N LEU A 29 -0.55 0.43 0.40
CA LEU A 29 0.62 1.05 1.04
C LEU A 29 1.54 1.72 0.00
N LEU A 30 1.80 1.06 -1.12
CA LEU A 30 2.54 1.65 -2.25
C LEU A 30 1.82 2.87 -2.82
N GLY A 31 0.49 2.80 -2.96
CA GLY A 31 -0.36 3.90 -3.43
C GLY A 31 -0.43 5.07 -2.45
N LEU A 32 -0.27 4.84 -1.15
CA LEU A 32 -0.11 5.88 -0.13
C LEU A 32 1.23 6.61 -0.22
N GLY A 33 2.23 5.97 -0.85
CA GLY A 33 3.57 6.51 -1.06
C GLY A 33 4.67 5.78 -0.27
N LEU A 34 4.33 4.70 0.44
CA LEU A 34 5.33 3.98 1.24
C LEU A 34 6.31 3.24 0.33
N ARG A 35 7.59 3.20 0.73
CA ARG A 35 8.68 2.57 -0.03
C ARG A 35 9.53 1.58 0.76
N ILE A 36 9.46 1.63 2.08
CA ILE A 36 10.29 0.80 2.96
C ILE A 36 9.36 -0.09 3.78
N PHE A 37 9.53 -1.40 3.62
CA PHE A 37 8.79 -2.44 4.32
C PHE A 37 9.78 -3.24 5.16
N SER A 38 9.43 -3.52 6.41
CA SER A 38 10.22 -4.32 7.34
C SER A 38 9.36 -5.49 7.82
N MET A 39 9.90 -6.70 7.72
CA MET A 39 9.26 -7.95 8.11
C MET A 39 10.33 -8.98 8.47
N ASP A 40 10.03 -9.81 9.47
CA ASP A 40 10.97 -10.84 9.96
C ASP A 40 10.71 -12.21 9.30
N ASP A 41 9.51 -12.42 8.75
CA ASP A 41 9.13 -13.67 8.09
C ASP A 41 9.51 -13.70 6.60
N ALA A 42 10.30 -14.70 6.21
CA ALA A 42 10.79 -14.86 4.84
C ALA A 42 9.70 -15.26 3.83
N GLY A 43 8.63 -15.93 4.27
CA GLY A 43 7.52 -16.31 3.40
C GLY A 43 6.78 -15.08 2.87
N SER A 44 6.43 -14.17 3.77
CA SER A 44 5.79 -12.89 3.48
C SER A 44 6.64 -12.03 2.53
N LEU A 45 7.97 -12.05 2.69
CA LEU A 45 8.88 -11.25 1.85
C LEU A 45 8.74 -11.53 0.36
N LEU A 46 8.66 -12.80 -0.04
CA LEU A 46 8.52 -13.18 -1.45
C LEU A 46 7.17 -12.74 -2.02
N GLU A 47 6.10 -12.91 -1.24
CA GLU A 47 4.75 -12.52 -1.66
C GLU A 47 4.63 -11.00 -1.84
N ILE A 48 5.13 -10.22 -0.87
CA ILE A 48 5.14 -8.76 -0.93
C ILE A 48 5.98 -8.28 -2.12
N LYS A 49 7.16 -8.87 -2.34
CA LYS A 49 8.02 -8.55 -3.48
C LYS A 49 7.31 -8.81 -4.81
N ASN A 50 6.66 -9.97 -4.95
CA ASN A 50 5.93 -10.31 -6.17
C ASN A 50 4.81 -9.29 -6.45
N VAL A 51 4.00 -8.95 -5.45
CA VAL A 51 2.94 -7.94 -5.59
C VAL A 51 3.53 -6.57 -5.93
N ALA A 52 4.60 -6.15 -5.26
CA ALA A 52 5.25 -4.86 -5.52
C ALA A 52 5.77 -4.76 -6.96
N MET A 53 6.42 -5.80 -7.46
CA MET A 53 6.95 -5.88 -8.83
C MET A 53 5.86 -5.82 -9.91
N GLN A 54 4.66 -6.31 -9.60
CA GLN A 54 3.52 -6.29 -10.52
C GLN A 54 2.64 -5.04 -10.37
N THR A 55 2.98 -4.12 -9.47
CA THR A 55 2.14 -2.96 -9.16
C THR A 55 2.52 -1.73 -9.98
N ASP A 56 1.60 -1.25 -10.82
CA ASP A 56 1.66 0.12 -11.33
C ASP A 56 1.32 1.10 -10.21
N VAL A 57 2.38 1.66 -9.60
CA VAL A 57 2.28 2.59 -8.47
C VAL A 57 1.51 3.86 -8.82
N ALA A 58 1.58 4.34 -10.07
CA ALA A 58 0.85 5.52 -10.50
C ALA A 58 -0.67 5.25 -10.56
N LYS A 59 -1.08 4.10 -11.11
CA LYS A 59 -2.49 3.64 -11.08
C LYS A 59 -2.97 3.41 -9.65
N ALA A 60 -2.17 2.73 -8.82
CA ALA A 60 -2.49 2.48 -7.42
C ALA A 60 -2.71 3.81 -6.65
N ARG A 61 -1.78 4.76 -6.78
CA ARG A 61 -1.87 6.09 -6.15
C ARG A 61 -3.16 6.83 -6.53
N ARG A 62 -3.58 6.79 -7.81
CA ARG A 62 -4.84 7.41 -8.25
C ARG A 62 -6.05 6.77 -7.57
N ARG A 63 -6.09 5.44 -7.47
CA ARG A 63 -7.20 4.71 -6.80
C ARG A 63 -7.22 4.99 -5.30
N VAL A 64 -6.07 4.90 -4.64
CA VAL A 64 -5.95 5.16 -3.20
C VAL A 64 -6.34 6.60 -2.84
N ASN A 65 -5.96 7.60 -3.64
CA ASN A 65 -6.40 8.98 -3.41
C ASN A 65 -7.93 9.14 -3.50
N LYS A 66 -8.63 8.31 -4.28
CA LYS A 66 -10.11 8.27 -4.28
C LYS A 66 -10.65 7.60 -3.02
N MET A 67 -10.04 6.50 -2.58
CA MET A 67 -10.41 5.80 -1.34
C MET A 67 -10.33 6.72 -0.12
N LEU A 68 -9.28 7.53 -0.01
CA LEU A 68 -9.09 8.48 1.10
C LEU A 68 -10.19 9.56 1.22
N ARG A 69 -11.08 9.70 0.23
CA ARG A 69 -12.21 10.65 0.26
C ARG A 69 -13.52 10.01 0.74
N THR A 70 -13.53 8.70 0.96
CA THR A 70 -14.70 7.94 1.39
C THR A 70 -14.57 7.59 2.87
N SER A 71 -15.64 7.83 3.64
CA SER A 71 -15.72 7.44 5.06
C SER A 71 -16.57 6.19 5.30
N ASP A 72 -17.28 5.70 4.29
CA ASP A 72 -18.06 4.46 4.37
C ASP A 72 -17.15 3.22 4.40
N PRO A 73 -17.13 2.44 5.50
CA PRO A 73 -16.32 1.23 5.61
C PRO A 73 -16.67 0.13 4.59
N ALA A 74 -17.92 0.05 4.12
CA ALA A 74 -18.32 -0.94 3.12
C ALA A 74 -17.74 -0.59 1.74
N ALA A 75 -17.91 0.67 1.33
CA ALA A 75 -17.29 1.18 0.11
C ALA A 75 -15.75 1.06 0.13
N LEU A 76 -15.09 1.33 1.26
CA LEU A 76 -13.63 1.18 1.39
C LEU A 76 -13.18 -0.26 1.16
N ARG A 77 -13.89 -1.25 1.73
CA ARG A 77 -13.60 -2.67 1.50
C ARG A 77 -13.77 -3.04 0.03
N GLN A 78 -14.85 -2.61 -0.61
CA GLN A 78 -15.07 -2.86 -2.04
C GLN A 78 -13.98 -2.23 -2.91
N GLN A 79 -13.54 -1.01 -2.60
CA GLN A 79 -12.48 -0.35 -3.33
C GLN A 79 -11.12 -1.03 -3.14
N LEU A 80 -10.84 -1.59 -1.96
CA LEU A 80 -9.64 -2.39 -1.72
C LEU A 80 -9.65 -3.67 -2.56
N GLU A 81 -10.77 -4.38 -2.65
CA GLU A 81 -10.87 -5.55 -3.53
C GLU A 81 -10.65 -5.17 -5.01
N ARG A 82 -11.25 -4.06 -5.46
CA ARG A 82 -11.01 -3.54 -6.81
C ARG A 82 -9.56 -3.16 -7.05
N LEU A 83 -8.86 -2.66 -6.03
CA LEU A 83 -7.43 -2.33 -6.12
C LEU A 83 -6.59 -3.60 -6.37
N ASN A 84 -7.00 -4.73 -5.79
CA ASN A 84 -6.29 -6.00 -5.90
C ASN A 84 -6.69 -6.84 -7.12
N SER A 85 -7.87 -6.60 -7.71
CA SER A 85 -8.31 -7.31 -8.91
C SER A 85 -7.73 -6.77 -10.22
N ALA A 86 -7.09 -5.59 -10.20
CA ALA A 86 -6.37 -5.06 -11.34
C ALA A 86 -5.00 -5.71 -11.44
N VAL A 87 -4.98 -6.91 -12.02
CA VAL A 87 -3.80 -7.52 -12.63
C VAL A 87 -3.58 -6.89 -14.00
#